data_AF-A0A3D5E6E4-F1
#
_entry.id   AF-A0A3D5E6E4-F1
#
_cell.length_a   1.000
_cell.length_b   1.000
_cell.length_c   1.000
_cell.angle_alpha   90.00
_cell.angle_beta   90.00
_cell.angle_gamma   90.00
#
_symmetry.space_group_name_H-M   'P 1'
#
loop_
_entity.id
_entity.type
_entity.pdbx_description
1 polymer ?
#
loop_
_entity_poly.entity_id
_entity_poly.type
_entity_poly.pdbx_seq_one_letter_code
_entity_poly.pdbx_strand_id
1 'polypeptide(L)'
;MGAAGLCAVRHLDNWGVQAEPLLSEVESQMSFVTQRHLQILAEAGIAEPADRDTSEHTAEDHVRQADLVVDALVGYGLEGAPTGLAAAVTEIAAVAARPVLALDIPTGVNGDTGSISSPAVEATTTLVFDLPKTGQLDPACANHVGELYLADLGIPRAAYERCGISIRGLFAEGNIVRLRR
;
A
#
# COMPACT_ATOMS: atom_id res chain seq x y z
N MET A 1 -1.71 6.04 -6.15
CA MET A 1 -2.18 4.93 -5.29
C MET A 1 -3.36 4.22 -5.95
N GLY A 2 -3.54 2.92 -5.67
CA GLY A 2 -4.66 2.11 -6.16
C GLY A 2 -5.88 2.08 -5.22
N ALA A 3 -6.85 1.22 -5.53
CA ALA A 3 -8.12 1.11 -4.80
C ALA A 3 -7.98 0.90 -3.28
N ALA A 4 -7.03 0.07 -2.83
CA ALA A 4 -6.81 -0.17 -1.41
C ALA A 4 -6.35 1.10 -0.66
N GLY A 5 -5.46 1.89 -1.28
CA GLY A 5 -5.03 3.18 -0.73
C GLY A 5 -6.18 4.18 -0.62
N LEU A 6 -7.03 4.27 -1.65
CA LEU A 6 -8.22 5.13 -1.63
C LEU A 6 -9.25 4.68 -0.60
N CYS A 7 -9.40 3.37 -0.41
CA CYS A 7 -10.19 2.82 0.69
C CYS A 7 -9.61 3.24 2.04
N ALA A 8 -8.30 3.14 2.22
CA ALA A 8 -7.61 3.57 3.44
C ALA A 8 -7.84 5.05 3.72
N VAL A 9 -7.75 5.94 2.72
CA VAL A 9 -8.05 7.38 2.87
C VAL A 9 -9.44 7.61 3.46
N ARG A 10 -10.47 6.93 2.94
CA ARG A 10 -11.83 7.02 3.49
C ARG A 10 -11.90 6.54 4.95
N HIS A 11 -11.18 5.49 5.31
CA HIS A 11 -11.16 4.99 6.69
C HIS A 11 -10.39 5.91 7.63
N LEU A 12 -9.28 6.50 7.18
CA LEU A 12 -8.50 7.49 7.92
C LEU A 12 -9.31 8.76 8.18
N ASP A 13 -10.06 9.23 7.19
CA ASP A 13 -10.99 10.36 7.35
C ASP A 13 -12.05 10.07 8.42
N ASN A 14 -12.66 8.87 8.40
CA ASN A 14 -13.60 8.44 9.46
C ASN A 14 -12.96 8.43 10.86
N TRP A 15 -11.64 8.34 10.96
CA TRP A 15 -10.90 8.38 12.21
C TRP A 15 -10.41 9.80 12.57
N GLY A 16 -10.75 10.81 11.77
CA GLY A 16 -10.30 12.19 11.95
C GLY A 16 -8.84 12.41 11.58
N VAL A 17 -8.24 11.51 10.79
CA VAL A 17 -6.87 11.64 10.27
C VAL A 17 -6.93 12.32 8.91
N GLN A 18 -6.18 13.42 8.75
CA GLN A 18 -6.04 14.06 7.44
C GLN A 18 -5.15 13.20 6.54
N ALA A 19 -5.69 12.80 5.38
CA ALA A 19 -5.00 11.95 4.43
C ALA A 19 -5.13 12.51 3.01
N GLU A 20 -3.99 12.74 2.36
CA GLU A 20 -3.93 13.33 1.03
C GLU A 20 -3.56 12.26 -0.01
N PRO A 21 -4.49 11.86 -0.90
CA PRO A 21 -4.21 10.85 -1.90
C PRO A 21 -3.36 11.39 -3.07
N LEU A 22 -2.18 10.80 -3.27
CA LEU A 22 -1.39 10.97 -4.50
C LEU A 22 -1.71 9.87 -5.53
N LEU A 23 -2.15 10.28 -6.72
CA LEU A 23 -2.48 9.38 -7.83
C LEU A 23 -1.32 9.34 -8.84
N SER A 24 -0.88 8.12 -9.19
CA SER A 24 0.26 7.89 -10.10
C SER A 24 -0.16 7.73 -11.57
N GLU A 25 -1.47 7.64 -11.83
CA GLU A 25 -2.06 7.40 -13.15
C GLU A 25 -3.18 8.41 -13.40
N VAL A 26 -3.50 8.62 -14.67
CA VAL A 26 -4.69 9.40 -15.05
C VAL A 26 -5.93 8.54 -14.86
N GLU A 27 -7.04 9.14 -14.43
CA GLU A 27 -8.29 8.43 -14.10
C GLU A 27 -8.78 7.46 -15.19
N SER A 28 -8.61 7.82 -16.47
CA SER A 28 -9.00 6.99 -17.62
C SER A 28 -8.21 5.68 -17.77
N GLN A 29 -7.04 5.58 -17.13
CA GLN A 29 -6.18 4.38 -17.12
C GLN A 29 -6.42 3.52 -15.87
N MET A 30 -7.14 4.04 -14.88
CA MET A 30 -7.39 3.35 -13.64
C MET A 30 -8.40 2.21 -13.79
N SER A 31 -8.24 1.19 -12.96
CA SER A 31 -9.24 0.13 -12.84
C SER A 31 -10.62 0.70 -12.45
N PHE A 32 -11.69 0.01 -12.86
CA PHE A 32 -13.06 0.35 -12.46
C PHE A 32 -13.22 0.48 -10.93
N VAL A 33 -12.54 -0.40 -10.17
CA VAL A 33 -12.59 -0.38 -8.70
C VAL A 33 -11.93 0.89 -8.16
N THR A 34 -10.77 1.26 -8.69
CA THR A 34 -10.09 2.52 -8.31
C THR A 34 -10.95 3.74 -8.61
N GLN A 35 -11.54 3.82 -9.81
CA GLN A 35 -12.45 4.91 -10.20
C GLN A 35 -13.65 5.00 -9.25
N ARG A 36 -14.24 3.85 -8.88
CA ARG A 36 -15.36 3.83 -7.94
C ARG A 36 -14.98 4.37 -6.55
N HIS A 37 -13.78 4.04 -6.07
CA HIS A 37 -13.29 4.61 -4.80
C HIS A 37 -13.02 6.11 -4.90
N LEU A 38 -12.50 6.62 -6.02
CA LEU A 38 -12.35 8.06 -6.25
C LEU A 38 -13.68 8.79 -6.22
N GLN A 39 -14.70 8.22 -6.88
CA GLN A 39 -16.04 8.80 -6.87
C GLN A 39 -16.61 8.87 -5.44
N ILE A 40 -16.41 7.83 -4.63
CA ILE A 40 -16.86 7.81 -3.23
C ILE A 40 -16.17 8.93 -2.44
N LEU A 41 -14.86 9.13 -2.62
CA LEU A 41 -14.13 10.20 -1.91
C LEU A 41 -14.61 11.59 -2.33
N ALA A 42 -14.92 11.79 -3.62
CA ALA A 42 -15.44 13.05 -4.12
C ALA A 42 -16.87 13.32 -3.60
N GLU A 43 -17.77 12.33 -3.69
CA GLU A 43 -19.14 12.45 -3.17
C GLU A 43 -19.19 12.68 -1.64
N ALA A 44 -18.16 12.24 -0.93
CA ALA A 44 -18.00 12.48 0.51
C ALA A 44 -17.33 13.83 0.85
N GLY A 45 -16.83 14.59 -0.13
CA GLY A 45 -16.09 15.83 0.08
C GLY A 45 -14.71 15.63 0.72
N ILE A 46 -14.12 14.44 0.57
CA ILE A 46 -12.81 14.08 1.15
C ILE A 46 -11.67 14.43 0.18
N ALA A 47 -11.85 14.18 -1.12
CA ALA A 47 -10.82 14.47 -2.12
C ALA A 47 -11.42 14.73 -3.51
N GLU A 48 -11.42 15.99 -3.93
CA GLU A 48 -11.93 16.37 -5.26
C GLU A 48 -10.93 16.03 -6.38
N PRO A 49 -11.38 15.77 -7.62
CA PRO A 49 -10.50 15.58 -8.77
C PRO A 49 -9.61 16.77 -9.11
N ALA A 50 -10.07 18.00 -8.82
CA ALA A 50 -9.36 19.25 -9.12
C ALA A 50 -8.24 19.57 -8.11
N ASP A 51 -8.28 18.99 -6.91
CA ASP A 51 -7.27 19.21 -5.86
C ASP A 51 -6.00 18.36 -6.06
N ARG A 52 -5.92 17.64 -7.19
CA ARG A 52 -4.92 16.61 -7.45
C ARG A 52 -3.86 17.12 -8.43
N ASP A 53 -3.23 18.24 -8.12
CA ASP A 53 -1.98 18.61 -8.79
C ASP A 53 -0.90 17.59 -8.38
N THR A 54 -0.80 16.50 -9.13
CA THR A 54 0.15 15.42 -8.92
C THR A 54 1.46 15.72 -9.66
N SER A 55 1.92 16.97 -9.64
CA SER A 55 3.27 17.29 -10.06
C SER A 55 4.28 16.66 -9.09
N GLU A 56 5.49 16.36 -9.58
CA GLU A 56 6.58 15.84 -8.74
C GLU A 56 6.90 16.80 -7.57
N HIS A 57 6.79 18.11 -7.81
CA HIS A 57 7.06 19.13 -6.80
C HIS A 57 6.04 19.10 -5.67
N THR A 58 4.75 19.01 -6.01
CA THR A 58 3.65 18.89 -5.03
C THR A 58 3.77 17.59 -4.24
N ALA A 59 4.15 16.50 -4.90
CA ALA A 59 4.38 15.21 -4.24
C ALA A 59 5.53 15.27 -3.23
N GLU A 60 6.63 15.96 -3.56
CA GLU A 60 7.75 16.14 -2.66
C GLU A 60 7.35 16.89 -1.38
N ASP A 61 6.64 18.02 -1.51
CA ASP A 61 6.19 18.80 -0.36
C ASP A 61 5.25 18.01 0.54
N HIS A 62 4.25 17.31 -0.03
CA HIS A 62 3.33 16.47 0.73
C HIS A 62 4.08 15.36 1.49
N VAL A 63 4.98 14.64 0.81
CA VAL A 63 5.75 13.56 1.45
C VAL A 63 6.66 14.10 2.55
N ARG A 64 7.30 15.26 2.35
CA ARG A 64 8.18 15.86 3.37
C ARG A 64 7.42 16.36 4.60
N GLN A 65 6.16 16.78 4.45
CA GLN A 65 5.32 17.29 5.53
C GLN A 65 4.52 16.19 6.24
N ALA A 66 4.37 15.01 5.63
CA ALA A 66 3.62 13.91 6.19
C ALA A 66 4.25 13.33 7.47
N ASP A 67 3.40 12.99 8.44
CA ASP A 67 3.78 12.19 9.61
C ASP A 67 3.97 10.71 9.27
N LEU A 68 3.27 10.22 8.24
CA LEU A 68 3.31 8.84 7.74
C LEU A 68 3.04 8.84 6.23
N VAL A 69 3.85 8.09 5.48
CA VAL A 69 3.59 7.81 4.06
C VAL A 69 2.92 6.44 3.96
N VAL A 70 1.79 6.37 3.25
CA VAL A 70 1.15 5.09 2.93
C VAL A 70 1.50 4.70 1.50
N ASP A 71 2.37 3.70 1.35
CA ASP A 71 2.68 3.13 0.06
C ASP A 71 1.57 2.17 -0.38
N ALA A 72 0.78 2.65 -1.33
CA ALA A 72 -0.26 1.88 -2.02
C ALA A 72 -0.17 2.13 -3.53
N LEU A 73 1.04 2.41 -4.04
CA LEU A 73 1.26 2.74 -5.44
C LEU A 73 1.12 1.50 -6.31
N VAL A 74 1.75 0.39 -5.90
CA VAL A 74 1.71 -0.86 -6.65
C VAL A 74 1.52 -2.05 -5.73
N GLY A 75 0.56 -2.92 -6.05
CA GLY A 75 0.32 -4.18 -5.33
C GLY A 75 1.13 -5.33 -5.91
N TYR A 76 0.74 -6.56 -5.60
CA TYR A 76 1.42 -7.79 -6.05
C TYR A 76 1.56 -7.98 -7.56
N GLY A 77 0.84 -7.21 -8.38
CA GLY A 77 0.86 -7.31 -9.84
C GLY A 77 2.00 -6.56 -10.53
N LEU A 78 2.92 -5.92 -9.79
CA LEU A 78 4.07 -5.25 -10.41
C LEU A 78 5.08 -6.27 -10.94
N GLU A 79 5.42 -6.15 -12.21
CA GLU A 79 6.60 -6.79 -12.79
C GLU A 79 7.68 -5.73 -13.03
N GLY A 80 8.81 -5.84 -12.33
CA GLY A 80 9.96 -4.94 -12.49
C GLY A 80 9.88 -3.64 -11.69
N ALA A 81 10.59 -2.61 -12.17
CA ALA A 81 10.69 -1.32 -11.49
C ALA A 81 9.43 -0.47 -11.67
N PRO A 82 9.04 0.36 -10.67
CA PRO A 82 8.04 1.39 -10.90
C PRO A 82 8.55 2.39 -11.95
N THR A 83 7.63 3.06 -12.65
CA THR A 83 7.95 4.01 -13.73
C THR A 83 7.14 5.30 -13.60
N GLY A 84 7.55 6.34 -14.32
CA GLY A 84 6.86 7.64 -14.32
C GLY A 84 6.72 8.24 -12.93
N LEU A 85 5.53 8.76 -12.63
CA LEU A 85 5.26 9.38 -11.33
C LEU A 85 5.38 8.41 -10.16
N ALA A 86 5.09 7.11 -10.35
CA ALA A 86 5.29 6.12 -9.29
C ALA A 86 6.77 5.96 -8.93
N ALA A 87 7.67 6.00 -9.93
CA ALA A 87 9.12 6.00 -9.66
C ALA A 87 9.55 7.27 -8.92
N ALA A 88 9.12 8.45 -9.40
CA ALA A 88 9.46 9.72 -8.77
C ALA A 88 8.99 9.81 -7.30
N VAL A 89 7.74 9.43 -7.02
CA VAL A 89 7.21 9.40 -5.65
C VAL A 89 7.95 8.38 -4.77
N THR A 90 8.36 7.23 -5.35
CA THR A 90 9.15 6.22 -4.63
C THR A 90 10.52 6.77 -4.25
N GLU A 91 11.20 7.47 -5.16
CA GLU A 91 12.49 8.13 -4.88
C GLU A 91 12.36 9.18 -3.77
N ILE A 92 11.32 10.01 -3.85
CA ILE A 92 11.02 11.01 -2.81
C ILE A 92 10.80 10.32 -1.46
N ALA A 93 9.96 9.28 -1.40
CA ALA A 93 9.66 8.56 -0.17
C ALA A 93 10.92 7.92 0.45
N ALA A 94 11.81 7.37 -0.38
CA ALA A 94 13.06 6.75 0.07
C ALA A 94 14.02 7.76 0.75
N VAL A 95 13.98 9.04 0.36
CA VAL A 95 14.90 10.07 0.90
C VAL A 95 14.24 11.04 1.89
N ALA A 96 12.92 11.00 2.05
CA ALA A 96 12.18 11.94 2.90
C ALA A 96 12.31 11.68 4.41
N ALA A 97 12.90 10.55 4.81
CA ALA A 97 13.07 10.14 6.20
C ALA A 97 11.75 10.12 7.01
N ARG A 98 10.64 9.77 6.35
CA ARG A 98 9.33 9.56 6.98
C ARG A 98 9.06 8.07 7.14
N PRO A 99 8.35 7.65 8.21
CA PRO A 99 7.93 6.26 8.32
C PRO A 99 7.01 5.93 7.16
N VAL A 100 7.19 4.74 6.59
CA VAL A 100 6.37 4.25 5.47
C VAL A 100 5.61 3.00 5.89
N LEU A 101 4.29 3.03 5.69
CA LEU A 101 3.40 1.87 5.79
C LEU A 101 3.07 1.39 4.37
N ALA A 102 3.59 0.23 3.98
CA ALA A 102 3.23 -0.41 2.71
C ALA A 102 1.94 -1.22 2.85
N LEU A 103 1.06 -1.12 1.85
CA LEU A 103 -0.14 -1.94 1.73
C LEU A 103 0.11 -3.08 0.75
N ASP A 104 -0.13 -4.29 1.22
CA ASP A 104 0.18 -5.56 0.56
C ASP A 104 1.68 -5.82 0.38
N ILE A 105 2.36 -5.09 -0.51
CA ILE A 105 3.78 -5.26 -0.85
C ILE A 105 4.41 -3.87 -1.04
N PRO A 106 5.61 -3.59 -0.49
CA PRO A 106 6.32 -2.36 -0.78
C PRO A 106 6.60 -2.22 -2.27
N THR A 107 6.31 -1.05 -2.83
CA THR A 107 6.59 -0.70 -4.23
C THR A 107 8.06 -0.91 -4.53
N GLY A 108 8.34 -1.63 -5.63
CA GLY A 108 9.68 -2.04 -6.03
C GLY A 108 10.13 -3.41 -5.48
N VAL A 109 9.36 -4.05 -4.59
CA VAL A 109 9.63 -5.44 -4.14
C VAL A 109 8.78 -6.42 -4.94
N ASN A 110 9.41 -7.45 -5.50
CA ASN A 110 8.69 -8.55 -6.14
C ASN A 110 8.09 -9.50 -5.09
N GLY A 111 6.77 -9.67 -5.14
CA GLY A 111 6.04 -10.49 -4.18
C GLY A 111 6.40 -11.98 -4.20
N ASP A 112 6.82 -12.53 -5.34
CA ASP A 112 7.09 -13.96 -5.47
C ASP A 112 8.54 -14.30 -5.11
N THR A 113 9.48 -13.47 -5.54
CA THR A 113 10.93 -13.75 -5.46
C THR A 113 11.66 -12.97 -4.37
N GLY A 114 11.11 -11.85 -3.90
CA GLY A 114 11.79 -10.93 -2.98
C GLY A 114 12.83 -10.05 -3.65
N SER A 115 12.98 -10.11 -4.98
CA SER A 115 13.90 -9.25 -5.72
C SER A 115 13.46 -7.79 -5.64
N ILE A 116 14.42 -6.89 -5.44
CA ILE A 116 14.20 -5.45 -5.34
C ILE A 116 14.54 -4.79 -6.68
N SER A 117 13.63 -3.97 -7.18
CA SER A 117 13.80 -3.13 -8.37
C SER A 117 13.89 -1.67 -7.96
N SER A 118 14.88 -0.93 -8.48
CA SER A 118 15.06 0.48 -8.17
C SER A 118 14.18 1.37 -9.06
N PRO A 119 13.55 2.43 -8.52
CA PRO A 119 13.52 2.79 -7.10
C PRO A 119 12.56 1.89 -6.29
N ALA A 120 12.86 1.70 -5.01
CA ALA A 120 12.06 0.86 -4.10
C ALA A 120 11.79 1.59 -2.78
N VAL A 121 10.61 1.31 -2.22
CA VAL A 121 10.22 1.80 -0.89
C VAL A 121 10.93 0.99 0.20
N GLU A 122 11.47 1.69 1.21
CA GLU A 122 11.87 1.09 2.48
C GLU A 122 10.76 1.25 3.53
N ALA A 123 9.89 0.24 3.65
CA ALA A 123 8.78 0.29 4.59
C ALA A 123 9.24 0.05 6.02
N THR A 124 8.76 0.89 6.94
CA THR A 124 8.87 0.61 8.39
C THR A 124 7.94 -0.54 8.77
N THR A 125 6.79 -0.63 8.10
CA THR A 125 5.79 -1.66 8.34
C THR A 125 5.07 -1.99 7.04
N THR A 126 4.74 -3.26 6.84
CA THR A 126 3.90 -3.72 5.73
C THR A 126 2.65 -4.40 6.28
N LEU A 127 1.48 -3.92 5.89
CA LEU A 127 0.19 -4.55 6.15
C LEU A 127 -0.20 -5.43 4.95
N VAL A 128 -0.07 -6.73 5.13
CA VAL A 128 -0.33 -7.74 4.12
C VAL A 128 -1.81 -8.03 3.99
N PHE A 129 -2.23 -8.23 2.74
CA PHE A 129 -3.58 -8.64 2.38
C PHE A 129 -3.63 -10.15 2.11
N ASP A 130 -4.59 -10.82 2.76
CA ASP A 130 -4.84 -12.26 2.71
C ASP A 130 -3.75 -13.15 3.31
N LEU A 131 -2.61 -13.30 2.63
CA LEU A 131 -1.45 -14.07 3.09
C LEU A 131 -0.14 -13.39 2.69
N PRO A 132 0.94 -13.56 3.47
CA PRO A 132 2.28 -13.12 3.09
C PRO A 132 2.68 -13.73 1.75
N LYS A 133 3.15 -12.88 0.83
CA LYS A 133 3.71 -13.37 -0.43
C LYS A 133 5.11 -13.91 -0.16
N THR A 134 5.51 -14.96 -0.87
CA THR A 134 6.74 -15.73 -0.59
C THR A 134 7.99 -14.87 -0.60
N GLY A 135 8.09 -13.96 -1.57
CA GLY A 135 9.19 -13.03 -1.70
C GLY A 135 9.32 -12.06 -0.54
N GLN A 136 8.22 -11.70 0.13
CA GLN A 136 8.27 -10.83 1.30
C GLN A 136 8.97 -11.50 2.49
N LEU A 137 9.05 -12.83 2.51
CA LEU A 137 9.74 -13.59 3.55
C LEU A 137 11.23 -13.79 3.23
N ASP A 138 11.70 -13.33 2.07
CA ASP A 138 13.10 -13.40 1.69
C ASP A 138 13.93 -12.40 2.52
N PRO A 139 15.01 -12.82 3.19
CA PRO A 139 15.89 -11.93 3.94
C PRO A 139 16.45 -10.76 3.12
N ALA A 140 16.62 -10.92 1.81
CA ALA A 140 17.15 -9.87 0.92
C ALA A 140 16.26 -8.63 0.88
N CYS A 141 14.95 -8.76 1.09
CA CYS A 141 14.00 -7.64 1.11
C CYS A 141 13.57 -7.23 2.52
N ALA A 142 14.15 -7.81 3.58
CA ALA A 142 13.69 -7.58 4.95
C ALA A 142 13.65 -6.10 5.33
N ASN A 143 14.64 -5.31 4.91
CA ASN A 143 14.70 -3.87 5.15
C ASN A 143 13.64 -3.09 4.37
N HIS A 144 13.20 -3.60 3.21
CA HIS A 144 12.15 -2.98 2.42
C HIS A 144 10.75 -3.28 2.96
N VAL A 145 10.57 -4.43 3.61
CA VAL A 145 9.27 -4.86 4.12
C VAL A 145 9.02 -4.39 5.56
N GLY A 146 10.06 -4.30 6.38
CA GLY A 146 9.93 -3.88 7.78
C GLY A 146 9.15 -4.88 8.63
N GLU A 147 8.42 -4.37 9.64
CA GLU A 147 7.52 -5.20 10.43
C GLU A 147 6.35 -5.70 9.58
N LEU A 148 6.01 -6.99 9.70
CA LEU A 148 4.92 -7.58 8.92
C LEU A 148 3.67 -7.75 9.77
N TYR A 149 2.56 -7.20 9.29
CA TYR A 149 1.23 -7.42 9.87
C TYR A 149 0.31 -8.04 8.82
N LEU A 150 -0.62 -8.86 9.26
CA LEU A 150 -1.61 -9.52 8.44
C LEU A 150 -3.00 -9.00 8.75
N ALA A 151 -3.73 -8.51 7.75
CA ALA A 151 -5.12 -8.07 7.88
C ALA A 151 -6.11 -9.20 7.59
N ASP A 152 -7.17 -9.31 8.40
CA ASP A 152 -8.35 -10.11 8.07
C ASP A 152 -9.19 -9.39 7.02
N LEU A 153 -9.25 -9.95 5.81
CA LEU A 153 -10.07 -9.43 4.71
C LEU A 153 -11.41 -10.14 4.59
N GLY A 154 -11.78 -10.99 5.55
CA GLY A 154 -13.00 -11.78 5.52
C GLY A 154 -12.94 -12.96 4.53
N ILE A 155 -11.73 -13.38 4.14
CA ILE A 155 -11.54 -14.56 3.29
C ILE A 155 -12.07 -15.79 4.04
N PRO A 156 -13.00 -16.57 3.44
CA PRO A 156 -13.61 -17.68 4.15
C PRO A 156 -12.57 -18.71 4.58
N ARG A 157 -12.69 -19.20 5.83
CA ARG A 157 -11.81 -20.26 6.38
C ARG A 157 -11.60 -21.44 5.43
N ALA A 158 -12.64 -21.85 4.73
CA ALA A 158 -12.59 -22.96 3.77
C ALA A 158 -11.63 -22.71 2.59
N ALA A 159 -11.34 -21.45 2.24
CA ALA A 159 -10.34 -21.12 1.21
C ALA A 159 -8.93 -21.50 1.68
N TYR A 160 -8.55 -21.10 2.89
CA TYR A 160 -7.28 -21.48 3.50
C TYR A 160 -7.12 -23.00 3.64
N GLU A 161 -8.18 -23.68 4.09
CA GLU A 161 -8.17 -25.14 4.28
C GLU A 161 -7.95 -25.88 2.96
N ARG A 162 -8.52 -25.41 1.84
CA ARG A 162 -8.25 -25.96 0.50
C ARG A 162 -6.80 -25.78 0.06
N CYS A 163 -6.13 -24.74 0.53
CA CYS A 163 -4.71 -24.51 0.31
C CYS A 163 -3.81 -25.25 1.32
N GLY A 164 -4.38 -26.03 2.25
CA GLY A 164 -3.62 -26.73 3.29
C GLY A 164 -3.12 -25.80 4.41
N ILE A 165 -3.66 -24.58 4.51
CA ILE A 165 -3.23 -23.56 5.47
C ILE A 165 -4.19 -23.55 6.66
N SER A 166 -3.65 -23.69 7.87
CA SER A 166 -4.44 -23.60 9.09
C SER A 166 -4.38 -22.17 9.66
N ILE A 167 -5.52 -21.49 9.67
CA ILE A 167 -5.67 -20.14 10.26
C ILE A 167 -6.37 -20.16 11.63
N ARG A 168 -6.40 -21.32 12.31
CA ARG A 168 -7.18 -21.47 13.55
C ARG A 168 -6.62 -20.55 14.63
N GLY A 169 -7.47 -19.61 15.08
CA GLY A 169 -7.13 -18.65 16.13
C GLY A 169 -6.29 -17.46 15.65
N LEU A 170 -5.97 -17.38 14.35
CA LEU A 170 -5.13 -16.31 13.79
C LEU A 170 -5.71 -14.92 14.11
N PHE A 171 -6.98 -14.70 13.81
CA PHE A 171 -7.69 -13.44 14.03
C PHE A 171 -8.57 -13.44 15.30
N ALA A 172 -8.22 -14.25 16.31
CA ALA A 172 -9.06 -14.39 17.51
C ALA A 172 -9.03 -13.15 18.42
N GLU A 173 -7.94 -12.38 18.40
CA GLU A 173 -7.73 -11.20 19.25
C GLU A 173 -7.97 -9.87 18.50
N GLY A 174 -8.22 -9.92 17.20
CA GLY A 174 -8.47 -8.75 16.37
C GLY A 174 -8.23 -9.02 14.88
N ASN A 175 -8.56 -8.02 14.06
CA ASN A 175 -8.51 -8.11 12.60
C ASN A 175 -7.11 -7.84 12.02
N ILE A 176 -6.12 -7.61 12.87
CA ILE A 176 -4.72 -7.37 12.48
C ILE A 176 -3.82 -8.19 13.39
N VAL A 177 -2.92 -8.97 12.81
CA VAL A 177 -1.99 -9.85 13.53
C VAL A 177 -0.57 -9.53 13.14
N ARG A 178 0.31 -9.31 14.12
CA ARG A 178 1.75 -9.17 13.86
C ARG A 178 2.35 -10.54 13.56
N LEU A 179 3.04 -10.66 12.43
CA LEU A 179 3.78 -11.87 12.05
C LEU A 179 5.23 -11.76 12.54
N ARG A 180 5.75 -12.87 13.10
CA ARG A 180 7.15 -12.96 13.54
C ARG A 180 7.97 -13.57 12.40
N ARG A 181 9.03 -12.87 12.01
CA ARG A 181 10.03 -13.31 11.01
C ARG A 181 11.34 -13.62 11.71
#